data_AF-A0A821QTD8-F1
#
_entry.id   AF-A0A821QTD8-F1
#
_cell.length_a   1.000
_cell.length_b   1.000
_cell.length_c   1.000
_cell.angle_alpha   90.00
_cell.angle_beta   90.00
_cell.angle_gamma   90.00
#
_symmetry.space_group_name_H-M   'P 1'
#
loop_
_entity.id
_entity.type
_entity.pdbx_description
1 polymer ?
#
loop_
_entity_poly.entity_id
_entity_poly.type
_entity_poly.pdbx_seq_one_letter_code
_entity_poly.pdbx_strand_id
1 'polypeptide(L)' 'LPRHVFQNIIRAALTRAIRYSSTFNAFNIERRNIRLMLLYNG' A
#
# COMPACT_ATOMS: atom_id res chain seq x y z
N LEU A 1 8.52 -2.55 -13.76
CA LEU A 1 9.32 -1.53 -13.03
C LEU A 1 10.42 -2.24 -12.23
N PRO A 2 11.57 -1.61 -12.01
CA PRO A 2 12.60 -2.16 -11.14
C PRO A 2 12.06 -2.42 -9.72
N ARG A 3 12.50 -3.50 -9.07
CA ARG A 3 12.03 -3.95 -7.74
C ARG A 3 12.07 -2.85 -6.66
N HIS A 4 13.08 -1.98 -6.71
CA HIS A 4 13.23 -0.85 -5.79
C HIS A 4 12.13 0.21 -5.96
N VAL A 5 11.63 0.41 -7.19
CA VAL A 5 10.55 1.37 -7.45
C VAL A 5 9.23 0.86 -6.87
N PHE A 6 8.94 -0.43 -7.03
CA PHE A 6 7.76 -1.04 -6.41
C PHE A 6 7.79 -0.94 -4.88
N GLN A 7 8.94 -1.22 -4.25
CA GLN A 7 9.10 -1.08 -2.80
C GLN A 7 8.86 0.35 -2.31
N ASN A 8 9.34 1.35 -3.06
CA ASN A 8 9.11 2.76 -2.74
C ASN A 8 7.63 3.15 -2.85
N ILE A 9 6.95 2.70 -3.91
CA ILE A 9 5.51 2.92 -4.10
C ILE A 9 4.71 2.31 -2.95
N ILE A 10 5.03 1.08 -2.57
CA ILE A 10 4.36 0.37 -1.46
C ILE A 10 4.59 1.08 -0.13
N ARG A 11 5.83 1.51 0.16
CA ARG A 11 6.14 2.27 1.38
C ARG A 11 5.37 3.58 1.45
N ALA A 12 5.32 4.31 0.34
CA ALA A 12 4.57 5.56 0.26
C ALA A 12 3.07 5.33 0.47
N ALA A 13 2.50 4.32 -0.18
CA ALA A 13 1.09 3.95 -0.04
C ALA A 13 0.74 3.55 1.40
N LEU A 14 1.56 2.72 2.05
CA LEU A 14 1.37 2.33 3.46
C LEU A 14 1.44 3.54 4.38
N THR A 15 2.41 4.43 4.17
CA THR A 15 2.57 5.64 4.98
C THR A 15 1.36 6.55 4.84
N ARG A 16 0.83 6.70 3.63
CA ARG A 16 -0.39 7.46 3.36
C ARG A 16 -1.60 6.82 4.02
N ALA A 17 -1.75 5.50 3.91
CA ALA A 17 -2.84 4.77 4.54
C ALA A 17 -2.82 4.96 6.07
N ILE A 18 -1.66 4.87 6.72
CA ILE A 18 -1.54 5.11 8.17
C ILE A 18 -1.93 6.56 8.53
N ARG A 19 -1.45 7.54 7.75
CA ARG A 19 -1.58 8.96 8.09
C ARG A 19 -2.96 9.54 7.80
N TYR A 20 -3.66 9.04 6.78
CA TYR A 20 -4.90 9.65 6.26
C TYR A 20 -6.14 8.76 6.36
N SER A 21 -6.01 7.51 6.84
CA SER A 21 -7.20 6.68 7.05
C SER A 21 -8.01 7.20 8.23
N SER A 22 -9.25 7.62 7.95
CA SER A 22 -10.19 8.12 8.96
C SER A 22 -10.75 7.03 9.86
N THR A 23 -10.69 5.76 9.44
CA THR A 23 -11.15 4.60 10.21
C THR A 23 -10.20 3.42 10.07
N PHE A 24 -10.20 2.53 11.07
CA PHE A 24 -9.45 1.28 11.00
C PHE A 24 -9.90 0.39 9.83
N ASN A 25 -11.17 0.46 9.45
CA ASN A 25 -11.69 -0.27 8.29
C ASN A 25 -11.10 0.28 6.97
N ALA A 26 -11.07 1.61 6.80
CA ALA A 26 -10.45 2.25 5.64
C ALA A 26 -8.95 1.90 5.54
N PHE A 27 -8.24 1.89 6.68
CA PHE A 27 -6.85 1.45 6.74
C PHE A 27 -6.67 -0.01 6.28
N ASN A 28 -7.53 -0.93 6.74
CA ASN A 28 -7.46 -2.33 6.35
C ASN A 28 -7.77 -2.55 4.86
N ILE A 29 -8.69 -1.77 4.28
CA ILE A 29 -9.00 -1.80 2.84
C ILE A 29 -7.78 -1.34 2.03
N GLU A 30 -7.19 -0.19 2.37
CA GLU A 30 -5.97 0.33 1.72
C GLU A 30 -4.81 -0.67 1.85
N ARG A 31 -4.58 -1.22 3.05
CA ARG A 31 -3.56 -2.25 3.30
C ARG A 31 -3.79 -3.51 2.45
N ARG A 32 -5.04 -3.95 2.28
CA ARG A 32 -5.38 -5.10 1.42
C ARG A 32 -5.08 -4.80 -0.06
N ASN A 33 -5.43 -3.62 -0.55
CA ASN A 33 -5.16 -3.19 -1.92
C ASN A 33 -3.66 -3.13 -2.21
N ILE A 34 -2.86 -2.61 -1.26
CA ILE A 34 -1.40 -2.60 -1.36
C ILE A 34 -0.82 -4.02 -1.42
N ARG A 35 -1.37 -4.95 -0.63
CA ARG A 35 -0.96 -6.37 -0.66
C ARG A 35 -1.32 -7.06 -1.97
N LEU A 36 -2.45 -6.73 -2.57
CA LEU A 36 -2.83 -7.23 -3.90
C LEU A 36 -1.89 -6.68 -4.98
N MET A 37 -1.49 -5.39 -4.90
CA MET A 37 -0.50 -4.84 -5.81
C MET A 37 0.82 -5.62 -5.79
N LEU A 38 1.27 -6.11 -4.64
CA LEU A 38 2.45 -6.97 -4.49
C LEU A 38 2.30 -8.35 -5.14
N LEU A 39 1.10 -8.94 -5.10
CA LEU A 39 0.85 -10.28 -5.62
C LEU A 39 0.66 -10.30 -7.15
N TYR A 40 0.11 -9.22 -7.71
CA TYR A 40 -0.25 -9.15 -9.12
C TYR A 40 0.68 -8.28 -9.98
N ASN A 41 1.53 -7.43 -9.38
CA ASN A 41 2.52 -6.60 -10.09
C ASN A 41 3.98 -6.85 -9.66
N GLY A 42 4.22 -7.83 -8.80
CA GLY A 42 5.56 -8.25 -8.34
C GLY A 42 6.26 -9.18 -9.32
#